data_AF-A0A820MBQ2-F1
#
_entry.id   AF-A0A820MBQ2-F1
#
_cell.length_a   1.000
_cell.length_b   1.000
_cell.length_c   1.000
_cell.angle_alpha   90.00
_cell.angle_beta   90.00
_cell.angle_gamma   90.00
#
_symmetry.space_group_name_H-M   'P 1'
#
loop_
_entity.id
_entity.type
_entity.pdbx_description
1 polymer ?
#
loop_
_entity_poly.entity_id
_entity_poly.type
_entity_poly.pdbx_seq_one_letter_code
_entity_poly.pdbx_strand_id
1 'polypeptide(L)' 'CKSTEYPKDLPTASVIIVFKNERWSPVLRTVYSVLNRSPKHLLNEVILVDDQSDIEEMGQRLDDYCEEHFG' A
#
# COMPACT_ATOMS: atom_id res chain seq x y z
N CYS A 1 10.62 21.51 -7.82
CA CYS A 1 11.09 20.33 -7.06
C CYS A 1 11.95 19.34 -7.87
N LYS A 2 12.02 19.40 -9.21
CA LYS A 2 12.74 18.38 -10.03
C LYS A 2 14.26 18.33 -9.81
N SER A 3 14.88 19.43 -9.40
CA SER A 3 16.33 19.56 -9.22
C SER A 3 16.77 19.58 -7.75
N THR A 4 15.90 19.16 -6.83
CA THR A 4 16.22 19.09 -5.40
C THR A 4 16.92 17.76 -5.10
N GLU A 5 18.10 17.82 -4.50
CA GLU A 5 18.85 16.64 -4.06
C GLU A 5 18.58 16.35 -2.58
N TYR A 6 18.47 15.07 -2.25
CA TYR A 6 18.28 14.57 -0.88
C TYR A 6 19.43 13.63 -0.50
N PRO A 7 19.78 13.53 0.79
CA PRO A 7 20.71 12.51 1.27
C PRO A 7 20.26 11.11 0.87
N LYS A 8 21.21 10.18 0.68
CA LYS A 8 20.89 8.77 0.38
C LYS A 8 20.42 8.01 1.62
N ASP A 9 20.95 8.37 2.78
CA ASP A 9 20.64 7.73 4.06
C ASP A 9 19.39 8.35 4.69
N LEU A 10 18.25 8.15 4.02
CA LEU A 10 16.96 8.50 4.58
C LEU A 10 16.44 7.33 5.44
N PRO A 11 15.68 7.61 6.51
CA PRO A 11 15.03 6.56 7.27
C PRO A 11 14.03 5.80 6.39
N THR A 12 13.84 4.52 6.68
CA THR A 12 12.77 3.74 6.09
C THR A 12 11.41 4.20 6.63
N ALA A 13 10.35 3.92 5.87
CA ALA A 13 8.98 4.25 6.22
C ALA A 13 8.05 3.05 5.99
N SER A 14 7.12 2.87 6.93
CA SER A 14 5.96 1.97 6.76
C SER A 14 4.77 2.81 6.30
N VAL A 15 4.03 2.33 5.30
CA VAL A 15 2.85 3.03 4.77
C VAL A 15 1.60 2.31 5.25
N ILE A 16 0.78 2.99 6.04
CA ILE A 16 -0.49 2.46 6.55
C ILE A 16 -1.63 3.04 5.72
N ILE A 17 -2.44 2.18 5.10
CA ILE A 17 -3.62 2.55 4.32
C ILE A 17 -4.84 2.01 5.06
N VAL A 18 -5.63 2.92 5.63
CA VAL A 18 -6.90 2.59 6.28
C VAL A 18 -8.02 2.81 5.27
N PHE A 19 -8.93 1.86 5.13
CA PHE A 19 -10.08 1.95 4.23
C PHE A 19 -11.36 1.44 4.89
N LYS A 20 -12.50 1.93 4.42
CA LYS A 20 -13.85 1.52 4.85
C LYS A 20 -14.78 1.53 3.65
N ASN A 21 -15.42 0.40 3.36
CA ASN A 21 -16.40 0.29 2.27
C ASN A 21 -15.89 0.85 0.94
N GLU A 22 -14.58 0.76 0.71
CA GLU A 22 -13.94 1.27 -0.49
C GLU A 22 -13.97 0.19 -1.58
N ARG A 23 -14.08 0.61 -2.84
CA ARG A 23 -14.04 -0.34 -3.95
C ARG A 23 -12.64 -0.95 -4.03
N TRP A 24 -12.58 -2.19 -4.52
CA TRP A 24 -11.34 -2.93 -4.74
C TRP A 24 -10.29 -2.18 -5.58
N SER A 25 -10.69 -1.65 -6.72
CA SER A 25 -9.72 -1.06 -7.66
C SER A 25 -9.03 0.21 -7.12
N PRO A 26 -9.70 1.15 -6.42
CA PRO A 26 -9.01 2.22 -5.70
C PRO A 26 -7.94 1.74 -4.71
N VAL A 27 -8.28 0.80 -3.81
CA VAL A 27 -7.36 0.30 -2.77
C VAL A 27 -6.09 -0.26 -3.42
N LEU A 28 -6.25 -1.15 -4.42
CA LEU A 28 -5.10 -1.70 -5.14
C LEU A 28 -4.33 -0.64 -5.92
N ARG A 29 -4.99 0.31 -6.57
CA ARG A 29 -4.29 1.41 -7.27
C ARG A 29 -3.42 2.21 -6.30
N THR A 30 -3.87 2.41 -5.06
CA THR A 30 -3.08 3.07 -4.02
C THR A 30 -1.88 2.22 -3.64
N VAL A 31 -2.06 0.93 -3.37
CA VAL A 31 -0.95 -0.02 -3.07
C VAL A 31 0.10 0.00 -4.19
N TYR A 32 -0.32 -0.22 -5.44
CA TYR A 32 0.60 -0.21 -6.58
C TYR A 32 1.26 1.16 -6.80
N SER A 33 0.57 2.26 -6.49
CA SER A 33 1.17 3.59 -6.56
C SER A 33 2.30 3.74 -5.53
N VAL A 34 2.13 3.22 -4.32
CA VAL A 34 3.18 3.23 -3.29
C VAL A 34 4.36 2.37 -3.73
N LEU A 35 4.11 1.13 -4.14
CA LEU A 35 5.17 0.20 -4.54
C LEU A 35 5.98 0.69 -5.75
N ASN A 36 5.30 1.28 -6.75
CA ASN A 36 5.96 1.69 -7.99
C ASN A 36 6.66 3.04 -7.92
N ARG A 37 6.26 3.91 -6.98
CA ARG A 37 6.78 5.30 -6.90
C ARG A 37 7.67 5.55 -5.69
N SER A 38 7.71 4.64 -4.72
CA SER A 38 8.63 4.70 -3.59
C SER A 38 9.96 4.00 -3.91
N PRO A 39 11.12 4.60 -3.57
CA PRO A 39 12.39 3.90 -3.63
C PRO A 39 12.38 2.65 -2.74
N LYS A 40 12.72 1.48 -3.30
CA LYS A 40 12.64 0.18 -2.60
C LYS A 40 13.41 0.13 -1.27
N HIS A 41 14.53 0.84 -1.16
CA HIS A 41 15.35 0.86 0.05
C HIS A 41 14.76 1.72 1.18
N LEU A 42 13.73 2.53 0.89
CA LEU A 42 13.07 3.40 1.88
C LEU A 42 11.70 2.87 2.28
N LEU A 43 11.13 1.93 1.54
CA LEU A 43 9.83 1.35 1.86
C LEU A 43 10.02 0.08 2.68
N ASN A 44 9.62 0.12 3.96
CA ASN A 44 9.72 -1.03 4.86
C ASN A 44 8.59 -2.05 4.60
N GLU A 45 7.35 -1.56 4.61
CA GLU A 45 6.14 -2.37 4.49
C GLU A 45 4.96 -1.49 4.07
N VAL A 46 3.91 -2.13 3.54
CA VAL A 46 2.60 -1.51 3.30
C VAL A 46 1.58 -2.29 4.11
N ILE A 47 0.93 -1.62 5.06
CA ILE A 47 -0.06 -2.22 5.96
C ILE A 47 -1.44 -1.75 5.50
N LEU A 48 -2.29 -2.71 5.15
CA LEU A 48 -3.69 -2.47 4.84
C LEU A 48 -4.51 -2.69 6.10
N VAL A 49 -5.33 -1.70 6.47
CA VAL A 49 -6.20 -1.76 7.65
C VAL A 49 -7.64 -1.58 7.22
N ASP A 50 -8.44 -2.62 7.37
CA ASP A 50 -9.88 -2.54 7.16
C ASP A 50 -10.60 -2.05 8.44
N ASP A 51 -11.33 -0.94 8.34
CA ASP A 51 -12.15 -0.38 9.42
C ASP A 51 -13.54 -1.06 9.47
N GLN A 52 -13.58 -2.39 9.38
CA GLN A 52 -14.78 -3.24 9.36
C GLN A 52 -15.67 -3.10 8.10
N SER A 53 -15.13 -3.17 6.90
CA SER A 53 -15.93 -3.04 5.67
C SER A 53 -17.03 -4.11 5.57
N ASP A 54 -18.20 -3.70 5.08
CA ASP A 54 -19.38 -4.55 4.86
C ASP A 54 -19.41 -5.17 3.45
N ILE A 55 -18.45 -4.77 2.59
CA ILE A 55 -18.37 -5.20 1.19
C ILE A 55 -17.63 -6.53 1.12
N GLU A 56 -18.28 -7.56 0.58
CA GLU A 56 -17.76 -8.94 0.46
C GLU A 56 -16.37 -9.02 -0.20
N GLU A 57 -16.08 -8.10 -1.12
CA GLU A 57 -14.82 -8.02 -1.86
C GLU A 57 -13.61 -7.62 -0.99
N MET A 58 -13.82 -7.01 0.20
CA MET A 58 -12.78 -6.45 1.07
C MET A 58 -12.33 -7.40 2.21
N GLY A 59 -12.84 -8.64 2.24
CA GLY A 59 -12.42 -9.68 3.19
C GLY A 59 -11.44 -10.67 2.55
N GLN A 60 -11.79 -11.95 2.60
CA GLN A 60 -10.93 -13.07 2.14
C GLN A 60 -10.34 -12.88 0.74
N ARG A 61 -11.12 -12.30 -0.20
CA ARG A 61 -10.64 -12.05 -1.57
C ARG A 61 -9.42 -11.12 -1.59
N LEU A 62 -9.36 -10.13 -0.68
CA LEU A 62 -8.24 -9.20 -0.55
C LEU A 62 -7.01 -9.90 0.00
N ASP A 63 -7.22 -10.73 1.03
CA ASP A 63 -6.15 -11.52 1.63
C ASP A 63 -5.54 -12.50 0.61
N ASP A 64 -6.38 -13.24 -0.11
CA ASP A 64 -5.93 -14.20 -1.14
C ASP A 64 -5.12 -13.52 -2.25
N TYR A 65 -5.60 -12.36 -2.71
CA TYR A 65 -4.89 -11.59 -3.74
C TYR A 65 -3.55 -11.07 -3.23
N CYS A 66 -3.50 -10.58 -1.99
CA CYS A 66 -2.30 -10.08 -1.38
C CYS A 66 -1.25 -11.18 -1.19
N GLU A 67 -1.66 -12.37 -0.75
CA GLU A 67 -0.78 -13.53 -0.63
C GLU A 67 -0.25 -13.98 -2.01
N GLU A 68 -1.11 -14.08 -3.02
CA GLU A 68 -0.71 -14.52 -4.36
C GLU A 68 0.28 -13.56 -5.04
N HIS A 69 0.14 -12.24 -4.82
CA HIS A 69 0.89 -11.23 -5.57
C HIS A 69 2.04 -10.57 -4.78
N PHE A 70 1.99 -10.61 -3.46
CA PHE A 70 2.95 -9.93 -2.58
C PHE A 70 3.54 -10.83 -1.47
N GLY A 71 3.06 -12.07 -1.32
CA GLY A 71 3.61 -13.09 -0.41
C GLY A 71 4.91 -13.73 -0.91
#